data_AF-A0A1X7LG70-F1
#
_entry.id   AF-A0A1X7LG70-F1
#
_cell.length_a   1.000
_cell.length_b   1.000
_cell.length_c   1.000
_cell.angle_alpha   90.00
_cell.angle_beta   90.00
_cell.angle_gamma   90.00
#
_symmetry.space_group_name_H-M   'P 1'
#
loop_
_entity.id
_entity.type
_entity.pdbx_description
1 polymer ?
#
loop_
_entity_poly.entity_id
_entity_poly.type
_entity_poly.pdbx_seq_one_letter_code
_entity_poly.pdbx_strand_id
1 'polypeptide(L)'
;MNNKINKEKILIRNGVWKSTGDNLFWINVIHNKVFWLGMNNRTTENELGENWCHVGNGTIIDNRIILDWSDISVGKGNLNGRIVIEMISNNKMKVIEDSGNFGMSTWNWETDQLNFSQIPKKEAKHF
;
A
#
# COMPACT_ATOMS: atom_id res chain seq x y z
N MET A 1 -22.16 -35.57 5.59
CA MET A 1 -21.46 -34.62 6.49
C MET A 1 -20.78 -33.56 5.63
N ASN A 2 -21.37 -32.37 5.52
CA ASN A 2 -20.74 -31.27 4.77
C ASN A 2 -19.84 -30.50 5.74
N ASN A 3 -18.54 -30.79 5.69
CA ASN A 3 -17.53 -29.93 6.29
C ASN A 3 -17.49 -28.61 5.52
N LYS A 4 -18.39 -27.67 5.87
CA LYS A 4 -18.19 -26.26 5.56
C LYS A 4 -16.97 -25.82 6.36
N ILE A 5 -15.80 -25.87 5.72
CA ILE A 5 -14.61 -25.19 6.19
C ILE A 5 -15.02 -23.70 6.27
N ASN A 6 -15.25 -23.21 7.48
CA ASN A 6 -15.34 -21.77 7.72
C ASN A 6 -13.94 -21.22 7.40
N LYS A 7 -13.73 -20.80 6.14
CA LYS A 7 -12.62 -19.92 5.82
C LYS A 7 -12.84 -18.68 6.67
N GLU A 8 -11.93 -18.45 7.63
CA GLU A 8 -11.92 -17.19 8.37
C GLU A 8 -11.94 -16.06 7.36
N LYS A 9 -12.87 -15.13 7.57
CA LYS A 9 -12.98 -13.95 6.72
C LYS A 9 -11.71 -13.12 6.93
N ILE A 10 -10.86 -13.05 5.90
CA ILE A 10 -9.71 -12.17 5.93
C ILE A 10 -10.23 -10.74 5.90
N LEU A 11 -9.83 -9.95 6.89
CA LEU A 11 -10.17 -8.54 7.03
C LEU A 11 -8.89 -7.73 6.93
N ILE A 12 -8.89 -6.75 6.02
CA ILE A 12 -7.80 -5.79 5.91
C ILE A 12 -7.83 -4.87 7.12
N ARG A 13 -6.69 -4.74 7.77
CA ARG A 13 -6.48 -3.73 8.80
C ARG A 13 -6.29 -2.36 8.19
N ASN A 14 -6.97 -1.38 8.79
CA ASN A 14 -6.61 0.02 8.63
C ASN A 14 -5.22 0.27 9.22
N GLY A 15 -4.56 1.31 8.72
CA GLY A 15 -3.26 1.75 9.22
C GLY A 15 -2.17 1.64 8.17
N VAL A 16 -0.96 1.38 8.63
CA VAL A 16 0.25 1.52 7.83
C VAL A 16 0.77 0.16 7.43
N TRP A 17 0.99 0.02 6.13
CA TRP A 17 1.53 -1.17 5.49
C TRP A 17 2.88 -0.85 4.89
N LYS A 18 3.83 -1.77 5.00
CA LYS A 18 5.18 -1.64 4.46
C LYS A 18 5.45 -2.70 3.42
N SER A 19 5.86 -2.29 2.23
CA SER A 19 6.27 -3.23 1.18
C SER A 19 7.64 -3.84 1.49
N THR A 20 7.97 -4.96 0.82
CA THR A 20 9.31 -5.54 0.82
C THR A 20 10.39 -4.61 0.28
N GLY A 21 10.02 -3.52 -0.41
CA GLY A 21 10.91 -2.44 -0.84
C GLY A 21 11.02 -1.29 0.17
N ASP A 22 10.58 -1.50 1.41
CA ASP A 22 10.55 -0.51 2.50
C ASP A 22 9.65 0.71 2.25
N ASN A 23 8.78 0.70 1.24
CA ASN A 23 7.85 1.80 0.98
C ASN A 23 6.63 1.71 1.91
N LEU A 24 6.15 2.85 2.36
CA LEU A 24 5.04 2.96 3.31
C LEU A 24 3.74 3.35 2.60
N PHE A 25 2.66 2.69 3.03
CA PHE A 25 1.31 2.89 2.52
C PHE A 25 0.35 3.05 3.70
N TRP A 26 -0.37 4.18 3.76
CA TRP A 26 -1.44 4.40 4.72
C TRP A 26 -2.74 3.96 4.06
N ILE A 27 -3.41 2.97 4.63
CA ILE A 27 -4.61 2.37 4.08
C ILE A 27 -5.77 2.57 5.05
N ASN A 28 -6.89 3.03 4.51
CA ASN A 28 -8.15 3.11 5.21
C ASN A 28 -9.23 2.37 4.42
N VAL A 29 -9.98 1.54 5.12
CA VAL A 29 -11.05 0.71 4.61
C VAL A 29 -12.35 1.12 5.28
N ILE A 30 -13.32 1.52 4.46
CA ILE A 30 -14.66 1.89 4.90
C ILE A 30 -15.65 0.99 4.14
N HIS A 31 -16.26 0.05 4.86
CA HIS A 31 -17.02 -1.06 4.27
C HIS A 31 -16.16 -1.87 3.29
N ASN A 32 -16.47 -1.84 2.00
CA ASN A 32 -15.68 -2.45 0.94
C ASN A 32 -14.84 -1.44 0.15
N LYS A 33 -14.85 -0.15 0.50
CA LYS A 33 -14.05 0.87 -0.17
C LYS A 33 -12.68 0.97 0.46
N VAL A 34 -11.65 1.08 -0.37
CA VAL A 34 -10.26 1.24 0.04
C VAL A 34 -9.76 2.59 -0.43
N PHE A 35 -9.11 3.30 0.48
CA PHE A 35 -8.40 4.54 0.23
C PHE A 35 -6.96 4.33 0.67
N TRP A 36 -5.99 4.77 -0.12
CA TRP A 36 -4.61 4.78 0.33
C TRP A 36 -3.89 6.09 0.07
N LEU A 37 -2.73 6.20 0.71
CA LEU A 37 -1.65 7.11 0.37
C LEU A 37 -0.35 6.30 0.36
N GLY A 38 0.43 6.38 -0.73
CA GLY A 38 1.77 5.83 -0.84
C GLY A 38 2.78 6.95 -1.12
N MET A 39 3.94 6.90 -0.47
CA MET A 39 5.00 7.91 -0.65
C MET A 39 6.40 7.31 -0.61
N ASN A 40 7.34 7.93 -1.33
CA ASN A 40 8.75 7.62 -1.16
C ASN A 40 9.20 7.84 0.28
N ASN A 41 10.23 7.09 0.70
CA ASN A 41 10.90 7.33 1.96
C ASN A 41 11.65 8.67 1.97
N ARG A 42 11.79 9.25 3.17
CA ARG A 42 12.71 10.37 3.43
C ARG A 42 14.14 9.89 3.36
N THR A 43 14.97 10.60 2.59
CA THR A 43 16.41 10.33 2.49
C THR A 43 17.22 11.58 2.81
N THR A 44 18.55 11.47 2.81
CA THR A 44 19.49 12.59 2.83
C THR A 44 19.26 13.61 1.71
N GLU A 45 18.67 13.17 0.59
CA GLU A 45 18.52 13.95 -0.65
C GLU A 45 17.09 14.42 -0.93
N ASN A 46 16.08 13.82 -0.31
CA ASN A 46 14.67 14.15 -0.57
C ASN A 46 13.79 13.99 0.68
N GLU A 47 12.74 14.78 0.78
CA GLU A 47 11.69 14.60 1.78
C GLU A 47 10.68 13.53 1.37
N LEU A 48 9.74 13.22 2.27
CA LEU A 48 8.64 12.30 2.00
C LEU A 48 7.77 12.82 0.86
N GLY A 49 7.42 11.93 -0.07
CA GLY A 49 6.49 12.25 -1.16
C GLY A 49 7.07 13.10 -2.29
N GLU A 50 8.22 13.75 -2.12
CA GLU A 50 8.80 14.67 -3.12
C GLU A 50 9.25 13.98 -4.42
N ASN A 51 9.65 12.71 -4.36
CA ASN A 51 9.99 11.96 -5.57
C ASN A 51 8.72 11.39 -6.20
N TRP A 52 7.93 10.68 -5.39
CA TRP A 52 6.63 10.16 -5.79
C TRP A 52 5.69 10.14 -4.58
N CYS A 53 4.45 10.49 -4.85
CA CYS A 53 3.36 10.50 -3.89
C CYS A 53 2.10 10.18 -4.68
N HIS A 54 1.42 9.09 -4.33
CA HIS A 54 0.20 8.69 -5.00
C HIS A 54 -0.91 8.35 -4.03
N VAL A 55 -2.13 8.58 -4.49
CA VAL A 55 -3.35 8.18 -3.82
C VAL A 55 -4.02 7.08 -4.62
N GLY A 56 -4.84 6.29 -3.94
CA GLY A 56 -5.50 5.14 -4.51
C GLY A 56 -6.91 5.05 -3.99
N ASN A 57 -7.84 4.69 -4.87
CA ASN A 57 -9.23 4.45 -4.53
C ASN A 57 -9.73 3.18 -5.21
N GLY A 58 -10.39 2.33 -4.46
CA GLY A 58 -10.95 1.12 -5.03
C GLY A 58 -11.84 0.36 -4.09
N THR A 59 -11.99 -0.93 -4.38
CA THR A 59 -12.90 -1.80 -3.64
C THR A 59 -12.30 -3.15 -3.33
N ILE A 60 -12.77 -3.74 -2.24
CA ILE A 60 -12.54 -5.13 -1.89
C ILE A 60 -13.60 -5.98 -2.59
N ILE A 61 -13.15 -6.96 -3.37
CA ILE A 61 -13.97 -8.00 -3.99
C ILE A 61 -13.33 -9.33 -3.63
N ASP A 62 -14.08 -10.20 -2.95
CA ASP A 62 -13.59 -11.45 -2.37
C ASP A 62 -12.35 -11.22 -1.48
N ASN A 63 -11.21 -11.81 -1.85
CA ASN A 63 -9.92 -11.66 -1.18
C ASN A 63 -8.98 -10.69 -1.92
N ARG A 64 -9.50 -9.81 -2.76
CA ARG A 64 -8.69 -8.87 -3.55
C ARG A 64 -9.08 -7.43 -3.29
N ILE A 65 -8.08 -6.57 -3.19
CA ILE A 65 -8.25 -5.13 -3.40
C ILE A 65 -8.03 -4.86 -4.88
N ILE A 66 -8.97 -4.16 -5.49
CA ILE A 66 -8.87 -3.69 -6.86
C ILE A 66 -9.01 -2.17 -6.79
N LEU A 67 -7.96 -1.45 -7.13
CA LEU A 67 -7.96 0.01 -7.06
C LEU A 67 -7.26 0.65 -8.26
N ASP A 68 -7.70 1.85 -8.56
CA ASP A 68 -6.99 2.77 -9.44
C ASP A 68 -6.18 3.73 -8.57
N TRP A 69 -5.00 4.11 -9.05
CA TRP A 69 -4.08 5.02 -8.37
C TRP A 69 -3.57 6.09 -9.33
N SER A 70 -3.18 7.23 -8.78
CA SER A 70 -2.53 8.32 -9.51
C SER A 70 -1.52 9.00 -8.61
N ASP A 71 -0.38 9.34 -9.19
CA ASP A 71 0.50 10.35 -8.61
C ASP A 71 -0.27 11.67 -8.45
N ILE A 72 0.09 12.41 -7.41
CA ILE A 72 -0.44 13.74 -7.11
C ILE A 72 0.71 14.76 -7.04
N SER A 73 0.37 16.04 -7.17
CA SER A 73 1.30 17.17 -7.29
C SER A 73 2.12 17.49 -6.03
N VAL A 74 2.30 16.51 -5.13
CA VAL A 74 3.31 16.53 -4.06
C VAL A 74 4.64 15.99 -4.60
N GLY A 75 4.58 14.95 -5.44
CA GLY A 75 5.77 14.35 -6.05
C GLY A 75 6.05 14.86 -7.46
N LYS A 76 7.17 14.43 -8.03
CA LYS A 76 7.56 14.71 -9.43
C LYS A 76 6.93 13.72 -10.42
N GLY A 77 6.39 12.61 -9.93
CA GLY A 77 5.67 11.62 -10.73
C GLY A 77 4.38 12.19 -11.35
N ASN A 78 4.02 11.64 -12.51
CA ASN A 78 2.76 11.93 -13.19
C ASN A 78 2.21 10.65 -13.83
N LEU A 79 2.33 9.54 -13.10
CA LEU A 79 1.86 8.23 -13.52
C LEU A 79 0.51 7.94 -12.88
N ASN A 80 -0.23 7.02 -13.49
CA ASN A 80 -1.47 6.49 -12.97
C ASN A 80 -1.66 5.07 -13.48
N GLY A 81 -2.60 4.36 -12.87
CA GLY A 81 -3.08 3.11 -13.41
C GLY A 81 -3.81 2.27 -12.39
N ARG A 82 -3.75 0.96 -12.59
CA ARG A 82 -4.51 -0.02 -11.83
C ARG A 82 -3.58 -0.96 -11.08
N ILE A 83 -4.01 -1.37 -9.89
CA ILE A 83 -3.33 -2.39 -9.10
C ILE A 83 -4.35 -3.36 -8.51
N VAL A 84 -3.97 -4.64 -8.50
CA VAL A 84 -4.72 -5.71 -7.85
C VAL A 84 -3.84 -6.34 -6.79
N ILE A 85 -4.37 -6.42 -5.57
CA ILE A 85 -3.64 -6.89 -4.40
C ILE A 85 -4.43 -8.03 -3.77
N GLU A 86 -3.80 -9.20 -3.64
CA GLU A 86 -4.37 -10.34 -2.96
C GLU A 86 -4.11 -10.26 -1.46
N MET A 87 -5.16 -10.41 -0.66
CA MET A 87 -5.06 -10.59 0.78
C MET A 87 -4.65 -12.03 1.10
N ILE A 88 -3.48 -12.18 1.73
CA ILE A 88 -2.96 -13.49 2.16
C ILE A 88 -3.39 -13.79 3.59
N SER A 89 -3.40 -12.77 4.45
CA SER A 89 -3.93 -12.80 5.81
C SER A 89 -4.27 -11.37 6.27
N ASN A 90 -4.79 -11.23 7.49
CA ASN A 90 -5.16 -9.90 8.04
C ASN A 90 -3.99 -8.90 8.09
N ASN A 91 -2.75 -9.39 8.12
CA ASN A 91 -1.54 -8.58 8.27
C ASN A 91 -0.57 -8.74 7.09
N LYS A 92 -0.99 -9.43 6.01
CA LYS A 92 -0.12 -9.70 4.86
C LYS A 92 -0.92 -9.69 3.56
N MET A 93 -0.42 -8.96 2.58
CA MET A 93 -1.00 -8.92 1.24
C MET A 93 0.09 -8.90 0.17
N LYS A 94 -0.26 -9.23 -1.06
CA LYS A 94 0.68 -9.33 -2.18
C LYS A 94 0.09 -8.65 -3.41
N VAL A 95 0.86 -7.79 -4.04
CA VAL A 95 0.52 -7.24 -5.36
C VAL A 95 0.60 -8.38 -6.39
N ILE A 96 -0.49 -8.59 -7.14
CA ILE A 96 -0.59 -9.65 -8.14
C ILE A 96 -0.75 -9.11 -9.57
N GLU A 97 -1.19 -7.86 -9.72
CA GLU A 97 -1.22 -7.14 -11.00
C GLU A 97 -0.91 -5.67 -10.71
N ASP A 98 -0.04 -5.04 -11.51
CA ASP A 98 0.27 -3.62 -11.37
C ASP A 98 0.74 -3.00 -12.69
N SER A 99 0.36 -1.74 -12.93
CA SER A 99 0.83 -0.94 -14.06
C SER A 99 1.79 0.18 -13.65
N GLY A 100 2.28 0.17 -12.41
CA GLY A 100 3.08 1.25 -11.80
C GLY A 100 4.48 0.84 -11.38
N ASN A 101 4.90 -0.37 -11.73
CA ASN A 101 6.12 -1.01 -11.28
C ASN A 101 6.20 -1.16 -9.74
N PHE A 102 5.10 -1.59 -9.12
CA PHE A 102 5.06 -1.94 -7.70
C PHE A 102 5.80 -3.25 -7.40
N GLY A 103 6.31 -3.92 -8.44
CA GLY A 103 7.27 -5.02 -8.35
C GLY A 103 6.68 -6.30 -7.79
N MET A 104 5.36 -6.49 -7.93
CA MET A 104 4.64 -7.64 -7.32
C MET A 104 4.95 -7.80 -5.82
N SER A 105 5.18 -6.67 -5.14
CA SER A 105 5.71 -6.64 -3.79
C SER A 105 4.75 -7.23 -2.76
N THR A 106 5.31 -7.78 -1.67
CA THR A 106 4.55 -8.25 -0.51
C THR A 106 4.52 -7.16 0.54
N TRP A 107 3.35 -6.89 1.10
CA TRP A 107 3.14 -5.81 2.07
C TRP A 107 2.71 -6.42 3.39
N ASN A 108 3.33 -5.94 4.46
CA ASN A 108 3.01 -6.36 5.83
C ASN A 108 2.42 -5.17 6.58
N TRP A 109 1.40 -5.44 7.39
CA TRP A 109 0.85 -4.44 8.30
C TRP A 109 1.89 -4.15 9.40
N GLU A 110 2.12 -2.86 9.68
CA GLU A 110 3.13 -2.41 10.65
C GLU A 110 2.50 -1.82 11.92
N THR A 111 1.54 -0.90 11.77
CA THR A 111 0.96 -0.14 12.89
C THR A 111 -0.38 0.46 12.49
N ASP A 112 -1.25 0.75 13.47
CA ASP A 112 -2.53 1.42 13.23
C ASP A 112 -2.34 2.88 12.76
N GLN A 113 -1.30 3.56 13.26
CA GLN A 113 -1.01 4.94 12.92
C GLN A 113 0.50 5.21 12.88
N LEU A 114 0.93 6.02 11.90
CA LEU A 114 2.27 6.57 11.82
C LEU A 114 2.19 8.00 11.29
N ASN A 115 2.69 8.96 12.05
CA ASN A 115 2.78 10.35 11.65
C ASN A 115 4.06 10.58 10.83
N PHE A 116 4.04 11.51 9.88
CA PHE A 116 5.20 11.77 9.01
C PHE A 116 6.44 12.26 9.78
N SER A 117 6.23 12.90 10.93
CA SER A 117 7.31 13.32 11.83
C SER A 117 8.06 12.14 12.48
N GLN A 118 7.43 10.97 12.54
CA GLN A 118 8.02 9.75 13.13
C GLN A 118 8.87 8.97 12.11
N ILE A 119 8.85 9.34 10.83
CA ILE A 119 9.60 8.63 9.79
C ILE A 119 11.05 9.12 9.78
N PRO A 120 12.03 8.22 10.05
CA PRO A 120 13.43 8.61 10.09
C PRO A 120 13.95 8.93 8.70
N LYS A 121 14.95 9.82 8.66
CA LYS A 121 15.73 10.12 7.46
C LYS A 121 16.71 8.96 7.21
N LYS A 122 16.62 8.33 6.05
CA LYS A 122 17.54 7.26 5.62
C LYS A 122 18.68 7.87 4.80
N GLU A 123 19.80 7.16 4.68
CA GLU A 123 20.80 7.50 3.66
C GLU A 123 20.24 7.19 2.26
N ALA A 124 20.56 8.05 1.29
CA ALA A 124 20.24 7.77 -0.10
C ALA A 124 21.03 6.54 -0.56
N LYS A 125 20.35 5.60 -1.25
CA LYS A 125 21.01 4.44 -1.85
C LYS A 125 21.48 4.83 -3.25
N HIS A 126 22.79 4.88 -3.46
CA HIS A 126 23.38 4.96 -4.80
C HIS A 126 23.51 3.52 -5.33
N PHE A 127 22.79 3.22 -6.42
CA PHE A 127 22.88 1.96 -7.16
C PHE A 127 23.60 2.19 -8.47
#